data_AF-A0A2T0W692-F1
#
_entry.id   AF-A0A2T0W692-F1
#
_cell.length_a   1.000
_cell.length_b   1.000
_cell.length_c   1.000
_cell.angle_alpha   90.00
_cell.angle_beta   90.00
_cell.angle_gamma   90.00
#
_symmetry.space_group_name_H-M   'P 1'
#
loop_
_entity.id
_entity.type
_entity.pdbx_description
1 polymer ?
#
loop_
_entity_poly.entity_id
_entity_poly.type
_entity_poly.pdbx_seq_one_letter_code
_entity_poly.pdbx_strand_id
1 'polypeptide(L)'
;MANNRQLFKLRLAQVLSWLMVIFWMGVIFWFSSQPAQDSARLSIGVMRLGGEVISNWQLVGIIAFVIFYHLFLVWLVKIQSHVLLKVLLFAVFLALSAVIVYVLYTMVRPRIGAFGIFEMNRWVIHLYLRKYAHFIVYLFLGSFLMNALTLSNIRGWKAFGIAVVVSFLYAVSDEFHQYFVPGRTALFLDVVIDTAGASVGIALYGASNALMKLIRKKRPRT
;
A
#
# COMPACT_ATOMS: atom_id res chain seq x y z
N MET A 1 17.87 13.42 -33.28
CA MET A 1 18.69 13.95 -32.18
C MET A 1 17.74 14.57 -31.15
N ALA A 2 17.72 14.10 -29.91
CA ALA A 2 16.84 14.67 -28.89
C ALA A 2 17.28 16.13 -28.60
N ASN A 3 16.33 17.07 -28.57
CA ASN A 3 16.62 18.46 -28.22
C ASN A 3 17.22 18.53 -26.80
N ASN A 4 18.18 19.43 -26.53
CA ASN A 4 18.76 19.68 -25.20
C ASN A 4 17.69 19.78 -24.09
N ARG A 5 16.51 20.34 -24.38
CA ARG A 5 15.38 20.37 -23.43
C ARG A 5 14.82 18.97 -23.09
N GLN A 6 14.75 18.06 -24.06
CA GLN A 6 14.30 16.68 -23.82
C GLN A 6 15.34 15.89 -23.04
N LEU A 7 16.63 16.06 -23.36
CA LEU A 7 17.72 15.43 -22.62
C LEU A 7 17.73 15.88 -21.15
N PHE A 8 17.55 17.18 -20.90
CA PHE A 8 17.42 17.74 -19.55
C PHE A 8 16.25 17.10 -18.78
N LYS A 9 15.06 17.03 -19.38
CA LYS A 9 13.88 16.41 -18.73
C LYS A 9 14.10 14.93 -18.37
N LEU A 10 14.74 14.17 -19.26
CA LEU A 10 15.07 12.76 -19.01
C LEU A 10 16.07 12.62 -17.86
N ARG A 11 17.14 13.41 -17.87
CA ARG A 11 18.14 13.42 -16.78
C ARG A 11 17.53 13.85 -15.45
N LEU A 12 16.68 14.87 -15.46
CA LEU A 12 15.97 15.33 -14.26
C LEU A 12 15.08 14.24 -13.68
N ALA A 13 14.29 13.55 -14.52
CA ALA A 13 13.45 12.43 -14.08
C ALA A 13 14.29 11.27 -13.50
N GLN A 14 15.43 10.97 -14.11
CA GLN A 14 16.37 9.98 -13.61
C GLN A 14 16.91 10.37 -12.22
N VAL A 15 17.39 11.61 -12.07
CA VAL A 15 17.90 12.12 -10.79
C VAL A 15 16.82 12.07 -9.71
N LEU A 16 15.62 12.58 -10.01
CA LEU A 16 14.50 12.56 -9.06
C LEU A 16 14.11 11.13 -8.66
N SER A 17 14.15 10.17 -9.59
CA SER A 17 13.85 8.78 -9.28
C SER A 17 14.87 8.13 -8.33
N TRP A 18 16.16 8.45 -8.49
CA TRP A 18 17.19 7.98 -7.57
C TRP A 18 17.14 8.69 -6.22
N LEU A 19 16.82 9.99 -6.20
CA LEU A 19 16.57 10.71 -4.95
C LEU A 19 15.41 10.10 -4.16
N MET A 20 14.35 9.64 -4.84
CA MET A 20 13.25 8.93 -4.20
C MET A 20 13.70 7.60 -3.57
N VAL A 21 14.58 6.85 -4.25
CA VAL A 21 15.18 5.62 -3.69
C VAL A 21 15.97 5.94 -2.43
N ILE A 22 16.87 6.93 -2.49
CA ILE A 22 17.72 7.32 -1.35
C ILE A 22 16.87 7.81 -0.17
N PHE A 23 15.88 8.67 -0.45
CA PHE A 23 14.93 9.14 0.54
C PHE A 23 14.22 7.96 1.22
N TRP A 24 13.72 7.01 0.44
CA TRP A 24 13.00 5.86 0.97
C TRP A 24 13.90 4.91 1.77
N MET A 25 15.16 4.72 1.34
CA MET A 25 16.17 4.03 2.14
C MET A 25 16.37 4.74 3.49
N GLY A 26 16.47 6.07 3.50
CA GLY A 26 16.52 6.86 4.73
C GLY A 26 15.31 6.66 5.65
N VAL A 27 14.10 6.55 5.09
CA VAL A 27 12.88 6.22 5.86
C VAL A 27 12.99 4.84 6.51
N ILE A 28 13.44 3.82 5.76
CA ILE A 28 13.63 2.45 6.29
C ILE A 28 14.67 2.48 7.42
N PHE A 29 15.80 3.14 7.19
CA PHE A 29 16.87 3.26 8.17
C PHE A 29 16.40 3.94 9.46
N TRP A 30 15.58 4.99 9.35
CA TRP A 30 15.01 5.67 10.51
C TRP A 30 14.05 4.79 11.33
N PHE A 31 13.30 3.90 10.69
CA PHE A 31 12.49 2.90 11.42
C PHE A 31 13.34 1.82 12.08
N SER A 32 14.43 1.43 11.42
CA SER A 32 15.38 0.42 11.88
C SER A 32 16.23 0.91 13.06
N SER A 33 16.61 2.19 13.09
CA SER A 33 17.40 2.80 14.18
C SER A 33 16.64 2.94 15.50
N GLN A 34 15.34 2.69 15.52
CA GLN A 34 14.53 2.84 16.73
C GLN A 34 14.70 1.64 17.67
N PRO A 35 14.93 1.88 18.98
CA PRO A 35 14.91 0.84 20.00
C PRO A 35 13.64 -0.01 19.93
N ALA A 36 13.73 -1.27 20.35
CA ALA A 36 12.60 -2.20 20.27
C ALA A 36 11.34 -1.70 21.01
N GLN A 37 11.51 -0.96 22.11
CA GLN A 37 10.38 -0.41 22.86
C GLN A 37 9.65 0.70 22.09
N ASP A 38 10.37 1.56 21.38
CA ASP A 38 9.78 2.66 20.60
C ASP A 38 9.08 2.13 19.35
N SER A 39 9.68 1.16 18.67
CA SER A 39 9.05 0.47 17.54
C SER A 39 7.79 -0.30 17.95
N ALA A 40 7.80 -0.92 19.14
CA ALA A 40 6.62 -1.56 19.70
C ALA A 40 5.51 -0.54 20.01
N ARG A 41 5.85 0.63 20.56
CA ARG A 41 4.87 1.70 20.83
C ARG A 41 4.19 2.19 19.55
N LEU A 42 4.95 2.39 18.47
CA LEU A 42 4.39 2.76 17.15
C LEU A 42 3.40 1.71 16.65
N SER A 43 3.80 0.44 16.68
CA SER A 43 2.96 -0.66 16.22
C SER A 43 1.68 -0.82 17.07
N ILE A 44 1.79 -0.65 18.39
CA ILE A 44 0.64 -0.65 19.30
C ILE A 44 -0.27 0.56 19.02
N GLY A 45 0.30 1.72 18.68
CA GLY A 45 -0.45 2.91 18.27
C GLY A 45 -1.28 2.65 17.01
N VAL A 46 -0.68 2.06 15.96
CA VAL A 46 -1.39 1.65 14.74
C VAL A 46 -2.50 0.65 15.05
N MET A 47 -2.22 -0.33 15.92
CA MET A 47 -3.22 -1.31 16.34
C MET A 47 -4.37 -0.66 17.11
N ARG A 48 -4.10 0.33 17.97
CA ARG A 48 -5.14 1.09 18.69
C ARG A 48 -6.01 1.89 17.72
N LEU A 49 -5.40 2.61 16.77
CA LEU A 49 -6.15 3.32 15.73
C LEU A 49 -7.02 2.35 14.90
N GLY A 50 -6.48 1.19 14.51
CA GLY A 50 -7.26 0.15 13.84
C GLY A 50 -8.42 -0.36 14.71
N GLY A 51 -8.16 -0.60 15.99
CA GLY A 51 -9.16 -0.98 16.97
C GLY A 51 -10.25 0.07 17.15
N GLU A 52 -9.90 1.36 17.19
CA GLU A 52 -10.83 2.49 17.26
C GLU A 52 -11.66 2.61 15.98
N VAL A 53 -11.07 2.40 14.80
CA VAL A 53 -11.80 2.37 13.52
C VAL A 53 -12.79 1.21 13.49
N ILE A 54 -12.38 0.03 13.95
CA ILE A 54 -13.25 -1.15 14.04
C ILE A 54 -14.34 -0.96 15.09
N SER A 55 -14.03 -0.35 16.24
CA SER A 55 -15.04 -0.08 17.26
C SER A 55 -16.05 0.97 16.80
N ASN A 56 -15.61 1.94 15.99
CA ASN A 56 -16.44 2.94 15.31
C ASN A 56 -16.91 2.47 13.93
N TRP A 57 -17.15 1.17 13.74
CA TRP A 57 -17.61 0.58 12.46
C TRP A 57 -18.86 1.28 11.89
N GLN A 58 -19.71 1.87 12.75
CA GLN A 58 -20.86 2.68 12.33
C GLN A 58 -20.43 3.87 11.45
N LEU A 59 -19.35 4.55 11.81
CA LEU A 59 -18.80 5.67 11.05
C LEU A 59 -18.26 5.20 9.69
N VAL A 60 -17.53 4.08 9.67
CA VAL A 60 -17.03 3.47 8.43
C VAL A 60 -18.19 3.09 7.51
N GLY A 61 -19.26 2.51 8.08
CA GLY A 61 -20.49 2.18 7.37
C GLY A 61 -21.18 3.41 6.77
N ILE A 62 -21.28 4.51 7.54
CA ILE A 62 -21.85 5.78 7.06
C ILE A 62 -21.03 6.34 5.89
N ILE A 63 -19.70 6.39 6.01
CA ILE A 63 -18.82 6.92 4.95
C ILE A 63 -18.95 6.07 3.67
N ALA A 64 -18.89 4.74 3.80
CA ALA A 64 -19.06 3.83 2.66
C ALA A 64 -20.43 3.99 2.00
N PHE A 65 -21.48 4.15 2.82
CA PHE A 65 -22.84 4.39 2.34
C PHE A 65 -22.95 5.71 1.56
N VAL A 66 -22.37 6.80 2.06
CA VAL A 66 -22.37 8.10 1.37
C VAL A 66 -21.67 8.02 0.01
N ILE A 67 -20.51 7.34 -0.05
CA ILE A 67 -19.78 7.13 -1.30
C ILE A 67 -20.62 6.31 -2.28
N PHE A 68 -21.20 5.20 -1.83
CA PHE A 68 -22.03 4.34 -2.66
C PHE A 68 -23.29 5.06 -3.17
N TYR A 69 -23.96 5.82 -2.30
CA TYR A 69 -25.10 6.68 -2.65
C TYR A 69 -24.73 7.68 -3.75
N HIS A 70 -23.57 8.34 -3.62
CA HIS A 70 -23.08 9.28 -4.63
C HIS A 70 -22.82 8.60 -5.98
N LEU A 71 -22.14 7.44 -5.99
CA LEU A 71 -21.88 6.67 -7.20
C LEU A 71 -23.18 6.21 -7.88
N PHE A 72 -24.17 5.77 -7.09
CA PHE A 72 -25.48 5.38 -7.58
C PHE A 72 -26.20 6.55 -8.26
N LEU A 73 -26.21 7.74 -7.64
CA LEU A 73 -26.82 8.93 -8.26
C LEU A 73 -26.15 9.32 -9.57
N VAL A 74 -24.82 9.32 -9.63
CA VAL A 74 -24.07 9.61 -10.87
C VAL A 74 -24.44 8.61 -11.97
N TRP A 75 -24.55 7.33 -11.62
CA TRP A 75 -24.97 6.28 -12.55
C TRP A 75 -26.44 6.46 -13.01
N LEU A 76 -27.35 6.78 -12.09
CA LEU A 76 -28.77 6.98 -12.35
C LEU A 76 -29.03 8.18 -13.28
N VAL A 77 -28.21 9.22 -13.20
CA VAL A 77 -28.28 10.36 -14.12
C VAL A 77 -27.81 9.95 -15.53
N LYS A 78 -26.74 9.16 -15.64
CA LYS A 78 -26.12 8.76 -16.92
C LYS A 78 -26.95 7.77 -17.74
N ILE A 79 -27.83 6.98 -17.11
CA ILE A 79 -28.64 6.01 -17.83
C ILE A 79 -29.66 6.71 -18.74
N GLN A 80 -29.69 6.30 -20.02
CA GLN A 80 -30.67 6.76 -21.00
C GLN A 80 -31.95 5.94 -20.85
N SER A 81 -32.84 6.35 -19.96
CA SER A 81 -34.11 5.66 -19.67
C SER A 81 -35.23 6.64 -19.34
N HIS A 82 -36.48 6.16 -19.42
CA HIS A 82 -37.66 6.95 -19.02
C HIS A 82 -37.60 7.36 -17.54
N VAL A 83 -38.17 8.53 -17.23
CA VAL A 83 -38.16 9.14 -15.88
C VAL A 83 -38.79 8.23 -14.84
N LEU A 84 -39.89 7.56 -15.16
CA LEU A 84 -40.60 6.64 -14.25
C LEU A 84 -39.68 5.52 -13.74
N LEU A 85 -38.85 4.95 -14.63
CA LEU A 85 -37.90 3.91 -14.26
C LEU A 85 -36.83 4.45 -13.31
N LYS A 86 -36.36 5.69 -13.50
CA LYS A 86 -35.38 6.32 -12.60
C LYS A 86 -35.97 6.57 -11.21
N VAL A 87 -37.23 7.03 -11.14
CA VAL A 87 -37.95 7.21 -9.87
C VAL A 87 -38.14 5.88 -9.15
N LEU A 88 -38.55 4.83 -9.86
CA LEU A 88 -38.70 3.49 -9.30
C LEU A 88 -37.37 2.95 -8.76
N LEU A 89 -36.29 3.04 -9.55
CA LEU A 89 -34.96 2.60 -9.13
C LEU A 89 -34.46 3.37 -7.91
N PHE A 90 -34.71 4.68 -7.84
CA PHE A 90 -34.36 5.49 -6.68
C PHE A 90 -35.15 5.10 -5.43
N ALA A 91 -36.46 4.87 -5.56
CA ALA A 91 -37.31 4.45 -4.45
C ALA A 91 -36.91 3.06 -3.92
N VAL A 92 -36.66 2.10 -4.81
CA VAL A 92 -36.16 0.76 -4.44
C VAL A 92 -34.79 0.87 -3.76
N PHE A 93 -33.90 1.70 -4.28
CA PHE A 93 -32.58 1.93 -3.69
C PHE A 93 -32.68 2.52 -2.28
N LEU A 94 -33.58 3.49 -2.04
CA LEU A 94 -33.82 4.04 -0.69
C LEU A 94 -34.36 2.99 0.28
N ALA A 95 -35.31 2.15 -0.15
CA ALA A 95 -35.86 1.09 0.67
C ALA A 95 -34.78 0.05 1.05
N LEU A 96 -33.99 -0.41 0.07
CA LEU A 96 -32.87 -1.33 0.32
C LEU A 96 -31.81 -0.71 1.23
N SER A 97 -31.50 0.57 1.03
CA SER A 97 -30.57 1.32 1.87
C SER A 97 -31.01 1.39 3.32
N ALA A 98 -32.30 1.66 3.57
CA ALA A 98 -32.86 1.69 4.92
C ALA A 98 -32.77 0.33 5.62
N VAL A 99 -33.04 -0.76 4.89
CA VAL A 99 -32.89 -2.14 5.41
C VAL A 99 -31.42 -2.43 5.73
N ILE A 100 -30.49 -2.08 4.84
CA ILE A 100 -29.04 -2.27 5.07
C ILE A 100 -28.59 -1.49 6.30
N VAL A 101 -28.96 -0.22 6.43
CA VAL A 101 -28.61 0.62 7.60
C VAL A 101 -29.18 0.02 8.89
N TYR A 102 -30.42 -0.46 8.88
CA TYR A 102 -31.05 -1.11 10.03
C TYR A 102 -30.34 -2.42 10.41
N VAL A 103 -30.02 -3.27 9.43
CA VAL A 103 -29.28 -4.52 9.65
C VAL A 103 -27.88 -4.23 10.18
N LEU A 104 -27.18 -3.27 9.59
CA LEU A 104 -25.88 -2.81 10.07
C LEU A 104 -26.01 -2.40 11.55
N TYR A 105 -26.91 -1.46 11.85
CA TYR A 105 -27.11 -0.92 13.21
C TYR A 105 -27.41 -2.01 14.26
N THR A 106 -28.13 -3.07 13.90
CA THR A 106 -28.60 -4.10 14.83
C THR A 106 -27.71 -5.36 14.91
N MET A 107 -27.18 -5.84 13.79
CA MET A 107 -26.47 -7.13 13.69
C MET A 107 -24.94 -6.99 13.77
N VAL A 108 -24.39 -5.82 13.44
CA VAL A 108 -22.93 -5.63 13.29
C VAL A 108 -22.36 -4.89 14.48
N ARG A 109 -22.81 -5.15 15.72
CA ARG A 109 -21.90 -4.89 16.84
C ARG A 109 -20.74 -5.87 16.68
N PRO A 110 -19.48 -5.44 16.59
CA PRO A 110 -18.37 -6.37 16.68
C PRO A 110 -18.54 -7.13 18.00
N ARG A 111 -18.90 -8.42 17.94
CA ARG A 111 -18.86 -9.35 19.08
C ARG A 111 -17.43 -9.50 19.61
N ILE A 112 -16.48 -8.90 18.92
CA ILE A 112 -15.14 -8.64 19.35
C ILE A 112 -15.17 -7.30 20.08
N GLY A 113 -15.48 -7.32 21.38
CA GLY A 113 -15.26 -6.14 22.20
C GLY A 113 -13.81 -5.67 22.02
N ALA A 114 -13.55 -4.38 22.22
CA ALA A 114 -12.20 -3.81 22.28
C ALA A 114 -11.27 -4.50 23.30
N PHE A 115 -11.75 -5.53 24.00
CA PHE A 115 -11.00 -6.40 24.90
C PHE A 115 -10.58 -7.74 24.27
N GLY A 116 -11.28 -8.28 23.26
CA GLY A 116 -11.05 -9.64 22.73
C GLY A 116 -9.87 -9.77 21.76
N ILE A 117 -9.60 -8.76 20.92
CA ILE A 117 -8.39 -8.70 20.07
C ILE A 117 -7.15 -8.30 20.89
N PHE A 118 -7.34 -7.58 22.00
CA PHE A 118 -6.26 -7.01 22.80
C PHE A 118 -5.67 -8.00 23.82
N GLU A 119 -6.41 -9.05 24.17
CA GLU A 119 -5.96 -10.18 25.02
C GLU A 119 -5.14 -11.22 24.23
N MET A 120 -5.27 -11.30 22.90
CA MET A 120 -4.29 -12.04 22.08
C MET A 120 -2.92 -11.40 22.30
N ASN A 121 -1.97 -12.21 22.78
CA ASN A 121 -0.64 -11.79 23.26
C ASN A 121 -0.10 -10.58 22.48
N ARG A 122 -0.18 -9.37 23.07
CA ARG A 122 0.16 -8.08 22.41
C ARG A 122 1.53 -8.12 21.74
N TRP A 123 2.44 -8.91 22.29
CA TRP A 123 3.75 -9.19 21.72
C TRP A 123 3.69 -9.89 20.37
N VAL A 124 2.86 -10.92 20.23
CA VAL A 124 2.68 -11.68 18.98
C VAL A 124 2.12 -10.79 17.89
N ILE A 125 1.07 -10.01 18.17
CA ILE A 125 0.45 -9.12 17.17
C ILE A 125 1.45 -8.05 16.71
N HIS A 126 2.17 -7.42 17.65
CA HIS A 126 3.23 -6.47 17.32
C HIS A 126 4.31 -7.10 16.42
N LEU A 127 4.76 -8.32 16.73
CA LEU A 127 5.78 -9.01 15.93
C LEU A 127 5.31 -9.29 14.50
N TYR A 128 4.06 -9.71 14.31
CA TYR A 128 3.49 -9.87 12.97
C TYR A 128 3.33 -8.54 12.24
N LEU A 129 2.77 -7.52 12.90
CA LEU A 129 2.56 -6.20 12.30
C LEU A 129 3.87 -5.56 11.86
N ARG A 130 4.94 -5.73 12.65
CA ARG A 130 6.30 -5.32 12.28
C ARG A 130 6.76 -6.02 11.01
N LYS A 131 6.64 -7.35 10.94
CA LYS A 131 7.05 -8.14 9.76
C LYS A 131 6.30 -7.74 8.49
N TYR A 132 4.99 -7.48 8.59
CA TYR A 132 4.21 -6.99 7.47
C TYR A 132 4.60 -5.56 7.05
N ALA A 133 4.89 -4.69 8.02
CA ALA A 133 5.36 -3.34 7.72
C ALA A 133 6.70 -3.37 6.96
N HIS A 134 7.64 -4.19 7.42
CA HIS A 134 8.93 -4.46 6.77
C HIS A 134 8.77 -4.95 5.32
N PHE A 135 7.93 -5.98 5.11
CA PHE A 135 7.58 -6.43 3.77
C PHE A 135 7.04 -5.31 2.86
N ILE A 136 6.14 -4.47 3.37
CA ILE A 136 5.51 -3.37 2.60
C ILE A 136 6.53 -2.28 2.28
N VAL A 137 7.37 -1.85 3.23
CA VAL A 137 8.36 -0.79 2.96
C VAL A 137 9.40 -1.26 1.95
N TYR A 138 9.81 -2.53 1.99
CA TYR A 138 10.69 -3.10 0.97
C TYR A 138 10.00 -3.29 -0.37
N LEU A 139 8.70 -3.58 -0.42
CA LEU A 139 7.91 -3.58 -1.67
C LEU A 139 7.98 -2.22 -2.38
N PHE A 140 7.85 -1.11 -1.64
CA PHE A 140 8.04 0.22 -2.20
C PHE A 140 9.47 0.46 -2.66
N LEU A 141 10.47 0.05 -1.86
CA LEU A 141 11.88 0.15 -2.24
C LEU A 141 12.16 -0.56 -3.57
N GLY A 142 11.72 -1.81 -3.72
CA GLY A 142 11.87 -2.58 -4.96
C GLY A 142 11.19 -1.92 -6.17
N SER A 143 10.00 -1.33 -5.96
CA SER A 143 9.29 -0.59 -7.01
C SER A 143 10.04 0.68 -7.44
N PHE A 144 10.61 1.41 -6.48
CA PHE A 144 11.39 2.63 -6.76
C PHE A 144 12.72 2.31 -7.44
N LEU A 145 13.41 1.25 -7.00
CA LEU A 145 14.63 0.76 -7.66
C LEU A 145 14.35 0.37 -9.11
N MET A 146 13.29 -0.39 -9.35
CA MET A 146 12.93 -0.81 -10.71
C MET A 146 12.58 0.40 -11.59
N ASN A 147 11.92 1.43 -11.03
CA ASN A 147 11.66 2.68 -11.72
C ASN A 147 12.95 3.45 -12.07
N ALA A 148 13.84 3.63 -11.08
CA ALA A 148 15.09 4.36 -11.26
C ALA A 148 16.03 3.67 -12.28
N LEU A 149 16.11 2.34 -12.24
CA LEU A 149 16.87 1.53 -13.21
C LEU A 149 16.27 1.65 -14.62
N THR A 150 14.94 1.57 -14.74
CA THR A 150 14.24 1.70 -16.04
C THR A 150 14.45 3.07 -16.68
N LEU A 151 14.44 4.15 -15.88
CA LEU A 151 14.74 5.51 -16.31
C LEU A 151 16.23 5.70 -16.63
N SER A 152 17.11 4.93 -15.98
CA SER A 152 18.55 4.86 -16.28
C SER A 152 18.89 3.93 -17.46
N ASN A 153 17.89 3.57 -18.27
CA ASN A 153 18.01 2.72 -19.46
C ASN A 153 18.42 1.26 -19.19
N ILE A 154 18.31 0.78 -17.95
CA ILE A 154 18.50 -0.63 -17.58
C ILE A 154 17.11 -1.28 -17.54
N ARG A 155 16.90 -2.38 -18.27
CA ARG A 155 15.55 -2.97 -18.45
C ARG A 155 15.55 -4.50 -18.37
N GLY A 156 14.35 -5.06 -18.22
CA GLY A 156 14.10 -6.50 -18.24
C GLY A 156 14.82 -7.23 -17.10
N TRP A 157 15.33 -8.43 -17.39
CA TRP A 157 16.00 -9.29 -16.41
C TRP A 157 17.23 -8.66 -15.76
N LYS A 158 17.96 -7.79 -16.46
CA LYS A 158 19.11 -7.07 -15.89
C LYS A 158 18.67 -6.11 -14.77
N ALA A 159 17.63 -5.31 -15.03
CA ALA A 159 17.08 -4.40 -14.03
C ALA A 159 16.50 -5.17 -12.84
N PHE A 160 15.80 -6.28 -13.12
CA PHE A 160 15.25 -7.16 -12.11
C PHE A 160 16.35 -7.69 -11.17
N GLY A 161 17.40 -8.30 -11.73
CA GLY A 161 18.51 -8.85 -10.94
C GLY A 161 19.22 -7.80 -10.09
N ILE A 162 19.53 -6.63 -10.67
CA ILE A 162 20.17 -5.53 -9.94
C ILE A 162 19.27 -5.05 -8.79
N ALA A 163 17.97 -4.85 -9.04
CA ALA A 163 17.05 -4.38 -8.01
C ALA A 163 16.91 -5.38 -6.85
N VAL A 164 16.82 -6.69 -7.14
CA VAL A 164 16.78 -7.73 -6.10
C VAL A 164 18.09 -7.75 -5.30
N VAL A 165 19.25 -7.74 -5.97
CA VAL A 165 20.55 -7.76 -5.29
C VAL A 165 20.74 -6.53 -4.41
N VAL A 166 20.43 -5.33 -4.91
CA VAL A 166 20.52 -4.09 -4.12
C VAL A 166 19.59 -4.15 -2.91
N SER A 167 18.35 -4.61 -3.09
CA SER A 167 17.38 -4.73 -1.98
C SER A 167 17.83 -5.76 -0.94
N PHE A 168 18.36 -6.90 -1.38
CA PHE A 168 18.92 -7.93 -0.51
C PHE A 168 20.10 -7.41 0.30
N LEU A 169 21.08 -6.78 -0.36
CA LEU A 169 22.24 -6.21 0.32
C LEU A 169 21.83 -5.12 1.31
N TYR A 170 20.81 -4.33 0.97
CA TYR A 170 20.25 -3.33 1.87
C TYR A 170 19.58 -3.97 3.08
N ALA A 171 18.77 -5.02 2.89
CA ALA A 171 18.16 -5.78 3.98
C ALA A 171 19.20 -6.41 4.92
N VAL A 172 20.28 -6.96 4.35
CA VAL A 172 21.42 -7.46 5.16
C VAL A 172 22.07 -6.33 5.96
N SER A 173 22.28 -5.17 5.34
CA SER A 173 22.85 -4.02 6.05
C SER A 173 21.94 -3.48 7.15
N ASP A 174 20.62 -3.54 6.94
CA ASP A 174 19.63 -3.10 7.90
C ASP A 174 19.60 -4.00 9.14
N GLU A 175 19.57 -5.32 8.94
CA GLU A 175 19.62 -6.29 10.04
C GLU A 175 20.96 -6.24 10.80
N PHE A 176 22.07 -6.02 10.07
CA PHE A 176 23.37 -5.79 10.70
C PHE A 176 23.37 -4.51 11.56
N HIS A 177 22.75 -3.43 11.09
CA HIS A 177 22.59 -2.22 11.88
C HIS A 177 21.68 -2.44 13.10
N GLN A 178 20.56 -3.13 12.95
CA GLN A 178 19.64 -3.46 14.04
C GLN A 178 20.31 -4.27 15.15
N TYR A 179 21.32 -5.09 14.84
CA TYR A 179 22.11 -5.79 15.86
C TYR A 179 22.71 -4.86 16.93
N PHE A 180 23.06 -3.62 16.55
CA PHE A 180 23.62 -2.62 17.46
C PHE A 180 22.56 -1.77 18.18
N VAL A 181 21.27 -1.96 17.83
CA VAL A 181 20.17 -1.17 18.41
C VAL A 181 19.62 -1.87 19.66
N PRO A 182 19.47 -1.16 20.79
CA PRO A 182 19.02 -1.76 22.05
C PRO A 182 17.68 -2.50 21.93
N GLY A 183 17.68 -3.77 22.36
CA GLY A 183 16.49 -4.64 22.41
C GLY A 183 16.05 -5.18 21.05
N ARG A 184 16.78 -4.91 19.97
CA ARG A 184 16.56 -5.52 18.65
C ARG A 184 17.35 -6.81 18.52
N THR A 185 16.89 -7.69 17.64
CA THR A 185 17.55 -8.95 17.30
C THR A 185 17.65 -9.04 15.80
N ALA A 186 18.86 -9.22 15.28
CA ALA A 186 19.06 -9.45 13.86
C ALA A 186 18.60 -10.86 13.51
N LEU A 187 17.68 -10.98 12.56
CA LEU A 187 17.09 -12.26 12.16
C LEU A 187 17.25 -12.46 10.66
N PHE A 188 17.84 -13.59 10.26
CA PHE A 188 17.93 -13.96 8.85
C PHE A 188 16.55 -14.02 8.18
N LEU A 189 15.51 -14.41 8.93
CA LEU A 189 14.14 -14.41 8.42
C LEU A 189 13.65 -13.01 8.05
N ASP A 190 14.09 -11.96 8.75
CA ASP A 190 13.68 -10.58 8.47
C ASP A 190 14.33 -10.13 7.13
N VAL A 191 15.59 -10.49 6.86
CA VAL A 191 16.22 -10.33 5.52
C VAL A 191 15.41 -11.00 4.41
N VAL A 192 14.93 -12.23 4.65
CA VAL A 192 14.12 -12.99 3.67
C VAL A 192 12.79 -12.29 3.41
N ILE A 193 12.10 -11.83 4.45
CA ILE A 193 10.82 -11.12 4.34
C ILE A 193 11.01 -9.81 3.56
N ASP A 194 12.04 -9.05 3.87
CA ASP A 194 12.36 -7.79 3.22
C ASP A 194 12.71 -7.99 1.74
N THR A 195 13.55 -8.98 1.44
CA THR A 195 13.91 -9.34 0.06
C THR A 195 12.70 -9.83 -0.73
N ALA A 196 11.80 -10.59 -0.09
CA ALA A 196 10.54 -11.03 -0.71
C ALA A 196 9.61 -9.84 -1.01
N GLY A 197 9.47 -8.90 -0.07
CA GLY A 197 8.72 -7.67 -0.25
C GLY A 197 9.22 -6.88 -1.47
N ALA A 198 10.53 -6.62 -1.52
CA ALA A 198 11.16 -5.95 -2.65
C ALA A 198 10.95 -6.68 -3.99
N SER A 199 11.07 -8.01 -4.00
CA SER A 199 10.83 -8.82 -5.20
C SER A 199 9.41 -8.69 -5.72
N VAL A 200 8.41 -8.67 -4.83
CA VAL A 200 7.00 -8.41 -5.19
C VAL A 200 6.84 -7.01 -5.76
N GLY A 201 7.45 -5.99 -5.15
CA GLY A 201 7.43 -4.62 -5.66
C GLY A 201 7.99 -4.48 -7.08
N ILE A 202 9.14 -5.10 -7.33
CA ILE A 202 9.78 -5.15 -8.65
C ILE A 202 8.84 -5.80 -9.68
N ALA A 203 8.22 -6.93 -9.32
CA ALA A 203 7.28 -7.65 -10.18
C ALA A 203 6.03 -6.81 -10.49
N LEU A 204 5.44 -6.15 -9.50
CA LEU A 204 4.27 -5.29 -9.67
C LEU A 204 4.55 -4.10 -10.59
N TYR A 205 5.72 -3.47 -10.44
CA TYR A 205 6.15 -2.40 -11.34
C TYR A 205 6.33 -2.91 -12.77
N GLY A 206 6.98 -4.07 -12.94
CA GLY A 206 7.16 -4.73 -14.23
C GLY A 206 5.83 -5.05 -14.92
N ALA A 207 4.88 -5.65 -14.18
CA ALA A 207 3.54 -5.97 -14.66
C ALA A 207 2.76 -4.71 -15.07
N SER A 208 2.81 -3.66 -14.26
CA SER A 208 2.18 -2.36 -14.55
C SER A 208 2.71 -1.76 -15.85
N ASN A 209 4.03 -1.78 -16.06
CA ASN A 209 4.65 -1.29 -17.29
C ASN A 209 4.30 -2.14 -18.52
N ALA A 210 4.21 -3.46 -18.38
CA ALA A 210 3.77 -4.34 -19.46
C ALA A 210 2.32 -4.07 -19.85
N LEU A 211 1.43 -3.96 -18.86
CA LEU A 211 0.02 -3.64 -19.04
C LEU A 211 -0.17 -2.30 -19.77
N MET A 212 0.56 -1.25 -19.34
CA MET A 212 0.49 0.07 -19.98
C MET A 212 0.94 0.04 -21.45
N LYS A 213 1.95 -0.78 -21.80
CA LYS A 213 2.35 -0.96 -23.20
C LYS A 213 1.26 -1.66 -24.02
N LEU A 214 0.59 -2.67 -23.46
CA LEU A 214 -0.52 -3.35 -24.12
C LEU A 214 -1.71 -2.41 -24.36
N ILE A 215 -2.08 -1.61 -23.36
CA ILE A 215 -3.17 -0.61 -23.48
C ILE A 215 -2.82 0.44 -24.55
N ARG A 216 -1.58 0.95 -24.56
CA ARG A 216 -1.13 1.92 -25.57
C ARG A 216 -1.11 1.35 -26.98
N LYS A 217 -0.79 0.06 -27.16
CA LYS A 217 -0.82 -0.62 -28.48
C LYS A 217 -2.24 -0.78 -29.02
N LYS A 218 -3.25 -0.91 -28.15
CA LYS A 218 -4.66 -1.05 -28.52
C LYS A 218 -5.38 0.27 -28.82
N ARG A 219 -4.82 1.43 -28.47
CA ARG A 219 -5.41 2.73 -28.84
C ARG A 219 -5.20 2.98 -30.34
N PRO A 220 -6.27 3.18 -31.14
CA PRO A 220 -6.11 3.61 -32.53
C PRO A 220 -5.38 4.96 -32.55
N ARG A 221 -4.42 5.11 -33.46
CA ARG A 221 -3.78 6.41 -33.74
C ARG A 221 -4.82 7.28 -34.44
N THR A 222 -5.53 8.09 -33.67
CA THR A 222 -6.29 9.25 -34.18
C THR A 222 -5.34 10.39 -34.46
#